data_AF-A0AA43D722-F1
#
_entry.id   AF-A0AA43D722-F1
#
_cell.length_a   1.000
_cell.length_b   1.000
_cell.length_c   1.000
_cell.angle_alpha   90.00
_cell.angle_beta   90.00
_cell.angle_gamma   90.00
#
_symmetry.space_group_name_H-M   'P 1'
#
loop_
_entity.id
_entity.type
_entity.pdbx_description
1 polymer ?
#
loop_
_entity_poly.entity_id
_entity_poly.type
_entity_poly.pdbx_seq_one_letter_code
_entity_poly.pdbx_strand_id
1 'polypeptide(L)'
;MNAIQSFKKNPMLLLLTSCTLIILSVLWKSFPVLIFIAFSPLFALLDYSWRTKPASQLVLISSVLAACLYFLPVWGIVVNGLFMGLIMVALFAAYTIMQNVTEKRFNKLALVILVMGMEYIVLKFVIHKKPFFIADILQQKTTWVRWTAYTGYLGISLWIMLTNVLFYQAFIRSEKINLLLFILFILTIALPIVYSFNLTDNGVTKDEVIHLYSGDYEDLNNAYSRNGELISRTGGWVSILILIFTLVRAQTKKVAR
;
A
#
# COMPACT_ATOMS: atom_id res chain seq x y z
N MET A 1 26.98 17.47 -8.21
CA MET A 1 25.52 17.20 -8.28
C MET A 1 25.23 16.05 -7.32
N ASN A 2 24.43 16.24 -6.27
CA ASN A 2 24.22 15.20 -5.25
C ASN A 2 23.57 13.96 -5.88
N ALA A 3 24.04 12.76 -5.51
CA ALA A 3 23.53 11.48 -6.04
C ALA A 3 22.01 11.32 -5.87
N ILE A 4 21.43 11.91 -4.82
CA ILE A 4 19.97 11.95 -4.58
C ILE A 4 19.25 12.80 -5.63
N GLN A 5 19.85 13.91 -6.08
CA GLN A 5 19.26 14.77 -7.09
C GLN A 5 19.33 14.15 -8.49
N SER A 6 20.39 13.39 -8.83
CA SER A 6 20.43 12.65 -10.10
C SER A 6 19.43 11.49 -10.08
N PHE A 7 19.28 10.79 -8.96
CA PHE A 7 18.31 9.72 -8.76
C PHE A 7 16.86 10.19 -9.01
N LYS A 8 16.49 11.35 -8.46
CA LYS A 8 15.15 11.93 -8.57
C LYS A 8 14.77 12.37 -10.00
N LYS A 9 15.77 12.64 -10.85
CA LYS A 9 15.56 13.13 -12.22
C LYS A 9 15.28 12.03 -13.24
N ASN A 10 15.55 10.77 -12.92
CA ASN A 10 15.36 9.67 -13.86
C ASN A 10 14.18 8.77 -13.44
N PRO A 11 13.01 8.88 -14.10
CA PRO A 11 11.84 8.11 -13.69
C PRO A 11 12.00 6.59 -13.92
N MET A 12 12.80 6.16 -14.89
CA MET A 12 13.09 4.73 -15.09
C MET A 12 13.93 4.16 -13.96
N LEU A 13 14.84 4.96 -13.39
CA LEU A 13 15.64 4.55 -12.25
C LEU A 13 14.79 4.44 -10.97
N LEU A 14 13.89 5.40 -10.73
CA LEU A 14 12.90 5.31 -9.64
C LEU A 14 12.04 4.05 -9.77
N LEU A 15 11.67 3.71 -11.00
CA LEU A 15 10.88 2.54 -11.31
C LEU A 15 11.63 1.24 -11.01
N LEU A 16 12.83 1.09 -11.57
CA LEU A 16 13.66 -0.08 -11.38
C LEU A 16 14.00 -0.29 -9.91
N THR A 17 14.31 0.79 -9.18
CA THR A 17 14.59 0.69 -7.75
C THR A 17 13.38 0.27 -6.91
N SER A 18 12.17 0.73 -7.24
CA SER A 18 10.98 0.22 -6.56
C SER A 18 10.77 -1.27 -6.85
N CYS A 19 10.88 -1.70 -8.11
CA CYS A 19 10.77 -3.11 -8.49
C CYS A 19 11.78 -3.99 -7.74
N THR A 20 13.06 -3.61 -7.77
CA THR A 20 14.11 -4.41 -7.14
C THR A 20 13.91 -4.52 -5.64
N LEU A 21 13.53 -3.43 -4.96
CA LEU A 21 13.25 -3.44 -3.53
C LEU A 21 12.04 -4.32 -3.18
N ILE A 22 10.95 -4.25 -3.95
CA ILE A 22 9.76 -5.10 -3.73
C ILE A 22 10.13 -6.56 -3.96
N ILE A 23 10.76 -6.90 -5.08
CA ILE A 23 11.16 -8.27 -5.41
C ILE A 23 12.12 -8.82 -4.34
N LEU A 24 13.13 -8.05 -3.94
CA LEU A 24 14.05 -8.44 -2.88
C LEU A 24 13.33 -8.63 -1.55
N SER A 25 12.35 -7.80 -1.21
CA SER A 25 11.57 -7.97 0.03
C SER A 25 10.75 -9.26 0.05
N VAL A 26 10.23 -9.68 -1.11
CA VAL A 26 9.45 -10.92 -1.27
C VAL A 26 10.35 -12.15 -1.27
N LEU A 27 11.49 -12.08 -1.96
CA LEU A 27 12.45 -13.19 -2.03
C LEU A 27 13.17 -13.38 -0.70
N TRP A 28 13.51 -12.30 0.00
CA TRP A 28 14.26 -12.32 1.24
C TRP A 28 13.35 -12.45 2.47
N LYS A 29 12.58 -13.52 2.47
CA LYS A 29 11.67 -13.98 3.52
C LYS A 29 12.18 -13.86 4.96
N SER A 30 13.48 -14.14 5.17
CA SER A 30 14.11 -14.05 6.49
C SER A 30 14.29 -12.63 7.01
N PHE A 31 14.28 -11.61 6.14
CA PHE A 31 14.50 -10.22 6.55
C PHE A 31 13.77 -9.22 5.62
N PRO A 32 12.43 -9.16 5.68
CA PRO A 32 11.62 -8.36 4.76
C PRO A 32 11.65 -6.85 5.05
N VAL A 33 12.66 -6.31 5.74
CA VAL A 33 12.74 -4.88 6.15
C VAL A 33 12.74 -3.93 4.95
N LEU A 34 13.22 -4.40 3.79
CA LEU A 34 13.22 -3.62 2.55
C LEU A 34 11.83 -3.13 2.15
N ILE A 35 10.76 -3.83 2.55
CA ILE A 35 9.39 -3.45 2.19
C ILE A 35 9.01 -2.06 2.74
N PHE A 36 9.58 -1.64 3.87
CA PHE A 36 9.28 -0.35 4.49
C PHE A 36 9.81 0.86 3.70
N ILE A 37 10.67 0.62 2.70
CA ILE A 37 11.20 1.65 1.79
C ILE A 37 10.89 1.36 0.31
N ALA A 38 10.38 0.17 -0.03
CA ALA A 38 10.24 -0.30 -1.40
C ALA A 38 9.22 0.47 -2.26
N PHE A 39 8.13 0.97 -1.66
CA PHE A 39 7.11 1.79 -2.34
C PHE A 39 7.49 3.28 -2.41
N SER A 40 8.53 3.70 -1.70
CA SER A 40 8.94 5.11 -1.62
C SER A 40 9.31 5.73 -2.98
N PRO A 41 10.08 5.06 -3.87
CA PRO A 41 10.37 5.58 -5.21
C PRO A 41 9.11 5.71 -6.07
N LEU A 42 8.11 4.85 -5.85
CA LEU A 42 6.83 4.91 -6.54
C LEU A 42 6.05 6.19 -6.19
N PHE A 43 6.07 6.61 -4.91
CA PHE A 43 5.50 7.89 -4.51
C PHE A 43 6.20 9.09 -5.16
N ALA A 44 7.51 8.98 -5.42
CA ALA A 44 8.29 10.00 -6.12
C ALA A 44 7.98 10.06 -7.62
N LEU A 45 7.71 8.93 -8.26
CA LEU A 45 7.31 8.87 -9.67
C LEU A 45 6.01 9.64 -9.93
N LEU A 46 5.11 9.67 -8.95
CA LEU A 46 3.87 10.45 -8.99
C LEU A 46 4.09 11.97 -8.94
N ASP A 47 5.23 12.45 -8.43
CA ASP A 47 5.55 13.89 -8.45
C ASP A 47 6.19 14.34 -9.76
N TYR A 48 6.68 13.38 -10.55
CA TYR A 48 7.40 13.70 -11.77
C TYR A 48 6.43 14.36 -12.77
N SER A 49 6.79 15.55 -13.26
CA SER A 49 6.02 16.26 -14.28
C SER A 49 6.34 15.68 -15.64
N TRP A 50 5.62 14.62 -16.04
CA TRP A 50 5.80 14.02 -17.35
C TRP A 50 5.40 15.02 -18.43
N ARG A 51 6.28 15.20 -19.43
CA ARG A 51 5.99 16.00 -20.64
C ARG A 51 4.87 15.38 -21.47
N THR A 52 4.55 14.10 -21.25
CA THR A 52 3.53 13.29 -21.93
C THR A 52 2.30 13.04 -21.04
N LYS A 53 1.16 12.73 -21.69
CA LYS A 53 -0.16 12.51 -21.07
C LYS A 53 -0.11 11.51 -19.89
N PRO A 54 -1.01 11.64 -18.88
CA PRO A 54 -1.09 10.81 -17.67
C PRO A 54 -1.20 9.30 -17.93
N ALA A 55 -1.60 8.89 -19.14
CA ALA A 55 -1.61 7.49 -19.57
C ALA A 55 -0.22 6.82 -19.53
N SER A 56 0.86 7.56 -19.81
CA SER A 56 2.24 7.02 -19.77
C SER A 56 2.72 6.66 -18.35
N GLN A 57 2.27 7.42 -17.34
CA GLN A 57 2.51 7.11 -15.93
C GLN A 57 1.79 5.83 -15.51
N LEU A 58 0.56 5.66 -15.97
CA LEU A 58 -0.25 4.48 -15.67
C LEU A 58 0.31 3.22 -16.31
N VAL A 59 0.87 3.32 -17.53
CA VAL A 59 1.55 2.21 -18.22
C VAL A 59 2.89 1.82 -17.56
N LEU A 60 3.59 2.78 -16.98
CA LEU A 60 4.83 2.50 -16.24
C LEU A 60 4.55 1.88 -14.88
N ILE A 61 3.54 2.38 -14.17
CA ILE A 61 3.12 1.77 -12.89
C ILE A 61 2.51 0.38 -13.14
N SER A 62 1.74 0.20 -14.21
CA SER A 62 1.18 -1.11 -14.58
C SER A 62 2.26 -2.14 -14.92
N SER A 63 3.33 -1.74 -15.60
CA SER A 63 4.43 -2.64 -15.98
C SER A 63 5.30 -3.05 -14.78
N VAL A 64 5.50 -2.15 -13.80
CA VAL A 64 6.12 -2.46 -12.49
C VAL A 64 5.34 -3.54 -11.75
N LEU A 65 4.03 -3.35 -11.68
CA LEU A 65 3.15 -4.25 -10.97
C LEU A 65 3.07 -5.60 -11.69
N ALA A 66 2.94 -5.62 -13.01
CA ALA A 66 2.99 -6.85 -13.80
C ALA A 66 4.32 -7.61 -13.58
N ALA A 67 5.45 -6.91 -13.51
CA ALA A 67 6.75 -7.51 -13.24
C ALA A 67 6.86 -8.06 -11.80
N CYS A 68 6.37 -7.33 -10.79
CA CYS A 68 6.38 -7.80 -9.39
C CYS A 68 5.46 -9.01 -9.20
N LEU A 69 4.31 -9.04 -9.87
CA LEU A 69 3.32 -10.10 -9.76
C LEU A 69 3.79 -11.39 -10.46
N TYR A 70 4.64 -11.31 -11.48
CA TYR A 70 5.28 -12.47 -12.13
C TYR A 70 6.17 -13.28 -11.17
N PHE A 71 6.79 -12.63 -10.18
CA PHE A 71 7.70 -13.28 -9.23
C PHE A 71 7.04 -13.76 -7.93
N LEU A 72 5.74 -13.51 -7.73
CA LEU A 72 5.02 -14.05 -6.58
C LEU A 72 4.68 -15.53 -6.83
N PRO A 73 5.16 -16.47 -6.00
CA PRO A 73 5.00 -17.90 -6.25
C PRO A 73 3.59 -18.35 -5.83
N VAL A 74 2.60 -18.21 -6.71
CA VAL A 74 1.21 -18.68 -6.46
C VAL A 74 0.64 -19.39 -7.69
N TRP A 75 0.73 -20.73 -7.74
CA TRP A 75 0.18 -21.59 -8.80
C TRP A 75 -1.18 -21.10 -9.36
N GLY A 76 -1.27 -20.88 -10.68
CA GLY A 76 -2.37 -20.12 -11.35
C GLY A 76 -2.02 -18.66 -11.72
N ILE A 77 -0.72 -18.36 -11.71
CA ILE A 77 -0.03 -17.08 -11.44
C ILE A 77 -0.42 -15.90 -12.35
N VAL A 78 -0.60 -16.13 -13.65
CA VAL A 78 -0.67 -15.02 -14.61
C VAL A 78 -2.00 -14.27 -14.52
N VAL A 79 -3.12 -14.98 -14.42
CA VAL A 79 -4.45 -14.34 -14.44
C VAL A 79 -4.68 -13.51 -13.18
N ASN A 80 -4.31 -14.03 -12.01
CA ASN A 80 -4.45 -13.30 -10.73
C ASN A 80 -3.48 -12.12 -10.66
N GLY A 81 -2.26 -12.29 -11.19
CA GLY A 81 -1.30 -11.19 -11.33
C GLY A 81 -1.82 -10.11 -12.28
N LEU A 82 -2.40 -10.48 -13.42
CA LEU A 82 -3.02 -9.51 -14.32
C LEU A 82 -4.20 -8.79 -13.68
N PHE A 83 -5.04 -9.51 -12.94
CA PHE A 83 -6.17 -8.94 -12.22
C PHE A 83 -5.73 -7.94 -11.15
N MET A 84 -4.76 -8.29 -10.30
CA MET A 84 -4.22 -7.35 -9.31
C MET A 84 -3.46 -6.19 -9.96
N GLY A 85 -2.79 -6.43 -11.08
CA GLY A 85 -2.21 -5.38 -11.90
C GLY A 85 -3.27 -4.39 -12.39
N LEU A 86 -4.38 -4.87 -12.95
CA LEU A 86 -5.50 -4.05 -13.40
C LEU A 86 -6.10 -3.23 -12.27
N ILE A 87 -6.29 -3.86 -11.11
CA ILE A 87 -6.85 -3.16 -9.95
C ILE A 87 -5.91 -2.05 -9.47
N MET A 88 -4.61 -2.32 -9.39
CA MET A 88 -3.64 -1.30 -9.00
C MET A 88 -3.56 -0.18 -10.05
N VAL A 89 -3.67 -0.49 -11.35
CA VAL A 89 -3.81 0.53 -12.41
C VAL A 89 -5.04 1.40 -12.18
N ALA A 90 -6.19 0.80 -11.87
CA ALA A 90 -7.41 1.53 -11.56
C ALA A 90 -7.23 2.44 -10.33
N LEU A 91 -6.51 1.98 -9.29
CA LEU A 91 -6.17 2.78 -8.11
C LEU A 91 -5.31 4.00 -8.45
N PHE A 92 -4.23 3.81 -9.21
CA PHE A 92 -3.35 4.91 -9.61
C PHE A 92 -4.05 5.87 -10.57
N ALA A 93 -4.94 5.37 -11.44
CA ALA A 93 -5.77 6.20 -12.30
C ALA A 93 -6.72 7.06 -11.47
N ALA A 94 -7.44 6.45 -10.52
CA ALA A 94 -8.34 7.15 -9.60
C ALA A 94 -7.60 8.24 -8.83
N TYR A 95 -6.43 7.92 -8.27
CA TYR A 95 -5.59 8.88 -7.57
C TYR A 95 -5.14 10.06 -8.46
N THR A 96 -4.73 9.77 -9.70
CA THR A 96 -4.28 10.80 -10.65
C THR A 96 -5.44 11.74 -11.03
N ILE A 97 -6.63 11.18 -11.27
CA ILE A 97 -7.85 11.96 -11.51
C ILE A 97 -8.16 12.85 -10.30
N MET A 98 -8.09 12.30 -9.08
CA MET A 98 -8.32 13.06 -7.85
C MET A 98 -7.35 14.22 -7.67
N GLN A 99 -6.06 14.01 -7.95
CA GLN A 99 -5.06 15.09 -7.88
C GLN A 99 -5.35 16.20 -8.88
N ASN A 100 -5.77 15.85 -10.11
CA ASN A 100 -6.09 16.83 -11.15
C ASN A 100 -7.34 17.64 -10.80
N VAL A 101 -8.39 16.99 -10.29
CA VAL A 101 -9.64 17.66 -9.90
C VAL A 101 -9.42 18.60 -8.70
N THR A 102 -8.58 18.17 -7.76
CA THR A 102 -8.40 18.84 -6.45
C THR A 102 -7.22 19.81 -6.43
N GLU A 103 -6.67 20.19 -7.60
CA GLU A 103 -5.52 21.12 -7.70
C GLU A 103 -4.32 20.68 -6.84
N LYS A 104 -4.01 19.38 -6.82
CA LYS A 104 -2.89 18.80 -6.06
C LYS A 104 -2.95 18.99 -4.53
N ARG A 105 -4.10 19.36 -3.96
CA ARG A 105 -4.26 19.49 -2.49
C ARG A 105 -4.25 18.14 -1.76
N PHE A 106 -4.51 17.04 -2.45
CA PHE A 106 -4.44 15.71 -1.85
C PHE A 106 -2.98 15.28 -1.64
N ASN A 107 -2.64 15.01 -0.38
CA ASN A 107 -1.37 14.41 0.03
C ASN A 107 -1.32 12.94 -0.39
N LYS A 108 -0.13 12.36 -0.45
CA LYS A 108 0.13 10.93 -0.72
C LYS A 108 -0.62 9.99 0.24
N LEU A 109 -1.03 10.49 1.41
CA LEU A 109 -1.93 9.77 2.34
C LEU A 109 -3.27 9.38 1.70
N ALA A 110 -3.79 10.15 0.74
CA ALA A 110 -5.00 9.77 0.03
C ALA A 110 -4.79 8.49 -0.80
N LEU A 111 -3.60 8.28 -1.37
CA LEU A 111 -3.27 7.02 -2.04
C LEU A 111 -3.23 5.85 -1.06
N VAL A 112 -2.68 6.06 0.15
CA VAL A 112 -2.70 5.05 1.21
C VAL A 112 -4.13 4.65 1.55
N ILE A 113 -5.02 5.62 1.76
CA ILE A 113 -6.44 5.36 2.07
C ILE A 113 -7.14 4.63 0.89
N LEU A 114 -6.87 5.03 -0.35
CA LEU A 114 -7.41 4.35 -1.53
C LEU A 114 -6.98 2.87 -1.57
N VAL A 115 -5.70 2.59 -1.35
CA VAL A 115 -5.17 1.22 -1.30
C VAL A 115 -5.84 0.41 -0.20
N MET A 116 -5.96 0.98 1.02
CA MET A 116 -6.66 0.32 2.13
C MET A 116 -8.11 -0.03 1.81
N GLY A 117 -8.84 0.91 1.20
CA GLY A 117 -10.21 0.67 0.80
C GLY A 117 -10.33 -0.40 -0.28
N MET A 118 -9.35 -0.47 -1.16
CA MET A 118 -9.32 -1.47 -2.22
C MET A 118 -9.02 -2.87 -1.67
N GLU A 119 -8.01 -3.02 -0.81
CA GLU A 119 -7.73 -4.31 -0.17
C GLU A 119 -8.93 -4.82 0.64
N TYR A 120 -9.67 -3.91 1.30
CA TYR A 120 -10.92 -4.25 1.97
C TYR A 120 -12.01 -4.75 1.01
N ILE A 121 -12.16 -4.11 -0.16
CA ILE A 121 -13.11 -4.56 -1.19
C ILE A 121 -12.72 -5.95 -1.69
N VAL A 122 -11.45 -6.18 -2.02
CA VAL A 122 -10.96 -7.50 -2.47
C VAL A 122 -11.22 -8.57 -1.42
N LEU A 123 -10.98 -8.26 -0.14
CA LEU A 123 -11.26 -9.18 0.96
C LEU A 123 -12.76 -9.48 1.07
N LYS A 124 -13.60 -8.45 1.07
CA LYS A 124 -15.05 -8.59 1.29
C LYS A 124 -15.77 -9.34 0.17
N PHE A 125 -15.35 -9.14 -1.07
CA PHE A 125 -15.95 -9.83 -2.21
C PHE A 125 -15.35 -11.22 -2.45
N VAL A 126 -14.39 -11.66 -1.63
CA VAL A 126 -13.66 -12.94 -1.73
C VAL A 126 -13.42 -13.31 -3.20
N ILE A 127 -12.92 -12.33 -3.96
CA ILE A 127 -12.91 -12.42 -5.43
C ILE A 127 -12.10 -13.67 -5.86
N HIS A 128 -11.13 -14.07 -5.03
CA HIS A 128 -10.34 -15.29 -5.17
C HIS A 128 -10.22 -16.04 -3.84
N LYS A 129 -9.96 -17.34 -3.91
CA LYS A 129 -9.74 -18.20 -2.73
C LYS A 129 -8.53 -17.78 -1.87
N LYS A 130 -7.54 -17.09 -2.45
CA LYS A 130 -6.34 -16.58 -1.78
C LYS A 130 -5.90 -15.24 -2.38
N PRO A 131 -6.59 -14.12 -2.10
CA PRO A 131 -6.20 -12.81 -2.62
C PRO A 131 -4.81 -12.43 -2.09
N PHE A 132 -4.03 -11.70 -2.88
CA PHE A 132 -2.75 -11.14 -2.43
C PHE A 132 -2.97 -9.80 -1.73
N PHE A 133 -2.40 -9.62 -0.56
CA PHE A 133 -2.39 -8.35 0.17
C PHE A 133 -0.95 -7.87 0.39
N ILE A 134 -0.74 -6.57 0.52
CA ILE A 134 0.58 -6.01 0.88
C ILE A 134 1.04 -6.60 2.23
N ALA A 135 0.11 -6.85 3.14
CA ALA A 135 0.33 -7.56 4.40
C ALA A 135 1.02 -8.93 4.26
N ASP A 136 0.80 -9.64 3.13
CA ASP A 136 1.34 -10.99 2.91
C ASP A 136 2.87 -11.02 2.88
N ILE A 137 3.51 -9.88 2.58
CA ILE A 137 4.97 -9.76 2.54
C ILE A 137 5.58 -10.00 3.93
N LEU A 138 4.84 -9.70 5.01
CA LEU A 138 5.27 -9.91 6.39
C LEU A 138 4.67 -11.17 7.04
N GLN A 139 3.97 -12.03 6.30
CA GLN A 139 3.31 -13.23 6.84
C GLN A 139 4.28 -14.16 7.59
N GLN A 140 5.56 -14.21 7.18
CA GLN A 140 6.57 -15.06 7.82
C GLN A 140 7.17 -14.46 9.11
N LYS A 141 6.89 -13.18 9.39
CA LYS A 141 7.35 -12.47 10.59
C LYS A 141 6.20 -12.28 11.56
N THR A 142 5.57 -13.38 11.95
CA THR A 142 4.45 -13.41 12.89
C THR A 142 4.78 -12.72 14.22
N THR A 143 6.04 -12.76 14.66
CA THR A 143 6.51 -12.08 15.88
C THR A 143 6.53 -10.56 15.77
N TRP A 144 6.60 -9.98 14.58
CA TRP A 144 6.62 -8.52 14.38
C TRP A 144 5.22 -7.93 14.31
N VAL A 145 4.23 -8.75 13.96
CA VAL A 145 2.88 -8.32 13.63
C VAL A 145 1.83 -8.83 14.63
N ARG A 146 2.22 -9.19 15.85
CA ARG A 146 1.29 -9.67 16.88
C ARG A 146 0.20 -8.65 17.24
N TRP A 147 0.50 -7.36 17.12
CA TRP A 147 -0.47 -6.27 17.32
C TRP A 147 -1.69 -6.34 16.39
N THR A 148 -1.63 -7.12 15.30
CA THR A 148 -2.77 -7.31 14.39
C THR A 148 -3.98 -7.95 15.05
N ALA A 149 -3.80 -8.62 16.20
CA ALA A 149 -4.90 -9.12 17.03
C ALA A 149 -5.96 -8.05 17.35
N TYR A 150 -5.54 -6.78 17.43
CA TYR A 150 -6.43 -5.65 17.75
C TYR A 150 -6.85 -4.84 16.53
N THR A 151 -6.05 -4.82 15.48
CA THR A 151 -6.26 -3.91 14.33
C THR A 151 -6.78 -4.60 13.07
N GLY A 152 -6.62 -5.92 12.99
CA GLY A 152 -6.80 -6.72 11.78
C GLY A 152 -5.51 -6.93 10.99
N TYR A 153 -5.54 -7.94 10.12
CA TYR A 153 -4.41 -8.38 9.29
C TYR A 153 -3.99 -7.31 8.28
N LEU A 154 -4.95 -6.63 7.67
CA LEU A 154 -4.67 -5.57 6.71
C LEU A 154 -4.10 -4.31 7.39
N GLY A 155 -4.10 -4.23 8.72
CA GLY A 155 -3.34 -3.23 9.45
C GLY A 155 -1.85 -3.22 9.05
N ILE A 156 -1.29 -4.38 8.72
CA ILE A 156 0.08 -4.52 8.23
C ILE A 156 0.28 -3.74 6.92
N SER A 157 -0.67 -3.81 5.99
CA SER A 157 -0.63 -3.05 4.73
C SER A 157 -0.59 -1.54 4.99
N LEU A 158 -1.42 -1.05 5.91
CA LEU A 158 -1.40 0.36 6.32
C LEU A 158 -0.04 0.74 6.88
N TRP A 159 0.50 -0.08 7.77
CA TRP A 159 1.80 0.15 8.39
C TRP A 159 2.91 0.28 7.34
N ILE A 160 3.00 -0.67 6.41
CA ILE A 160 3.95 -0.65 5.29
C ILE A 160 3.78 0.61 4.43
N MET A 161 2.55 0.95 4.06
CA MET A 161 2.29 2.11 3.20
C MET A 161 2.63 3.43 3.90
N LEU A 162 2.34 3.53 5.20
CA LEU A 162 2.62 4.73 6.00
C LEU A 162 4.13 4.96 6.16
N THR A 163 4.91 3.92 6.46
CA THR A 163 6.37 4.03 6.58
C THR A 163 6.99 4.47 5.25
N ASN A 164 6.50 3.95 4.12
CA ASN A 164 6.97 4.35 2.80
C ASN A 164 6.65 5.82 2.48
N VAL A 165 5.49 6.34 2.88
CA VAL A 165 5.18 7.76 2.74
C VAL A 165 6.14 8.61 3.56
N LEU A 166 6.41 8.22 4.82
CA LEU A 166 7.34 8.94 5.69
C LEU A 166 8.76 8.95 5.14
N PHE A 167 9.26 7.79 4.67
CA PHE A 167 10.58 7.69 4.05
C PHE A 167 10.68 8.56 2.80
N TYR A 168 9.69 8.49 1.92
CA TYR A 168 9.63 9.34 0.73
C TYR A 168 9.64 10.83 1.10
N GLN A 169 8.90 11.27 2.12
CA GLN A 169 8.91 12.68 2.54
C GLN A 169 10.25 13.11 3.17
N ALA A 170 10.84 12.24 4.00
CA ALA A 170 12.09 12.52 4.72
C ALA A 170 13.31 12.58 3.79
N PHE A 171 13.41 11.66 2.83
CA PHE A 171 14.61 11.48 2.00
C PHE A 171 14.44 11.88 0.54
N ILE A 172 13.33 11.50 -0.09
CA ILE A 172 13.20 11.63 -1.55
C ILE A 172 12.63 13.01 -1.91
N ARG A 173 11.58 13.46 -1.21
CA ARG A 173 10.89 14.72 -1.49
C ARG A 173 11.73 15.94 -1.10
N SER A 174 12.35 15.90 0.07
CA SER A 174 13.12 17.01 0.62
C SER A 174 14.50 17.11 -0.03
N GLU A 175 15.03 18.33 -0.26
CA GLU A 175 16.38 18.51 -0.82
C GLU A 175 17.48 18.13 0.19
N LYS A 176 17.18 18.30 1.48
CA LYS A 176 17.97 17.86 2.63
C LYS A 176 17.14 16.87 3.43
N ILE A 177 17.81 15.97 4.15
CA ILE A 177 17.12 15.00 5.02
C ILE A 177 16.34 15.76 6.08
N ASN A 178 15.02 15.58 6.11
CA ASN A 178 14.19 16.14 7.17
C ASN A 178 14.31 15.24 8.41
N LEU A 179 15.11 15.69 9.40
CA LEU A 179 15.40 14.92 10.61
C LEU A 179 14.15 14.52 11.40
N LEU A 180 13.16 15.42 11.51
CA LEU A 180 11.92 15.12 12.24
C LEU A 180 11.17 13.97 11.57
N LEU A 181 11.00 14.03 10.25
CA LEU A 181 10.32 12.97 9.50
C LEU A 181 11.13 11.67 9.47
N PHE A 182 12.46 11.76 9.52
CA PHE A 182 13.32 10.60 9.63
C PHE A 182 13.18 9.89 11.00
N ILE A 183 13.16 10.66 12.09
CA ILE A 183 12.88 10.11 13.43
C ILE A 183 11.50 9.47 13.46
N LEU A 184 10.49 10.16 12.90
CA LEU A 184 9.13 9.61 12.81
C LEU A 184 9.07 8.32 11.98
N PHE A 185 9.82 8.24 10.88
CA PHE A 185 9.96 7.02 10.07
C PHE A 185 10.52 5.85 10.89
N ILE A 186 11.64 6.05 11.60
CA ILE A 186 12.24 5.02 12.46
C ILE A 186 11.26 4.59 13.55
N LEU A 187 10.63 5.56 14.22
CA LEU A 187 9.70 5.32 15.32
C LEU A 187 8.45 4.56 14.85
N THR A 188 7.95 4.85 13.64
CA THR A 188 6.81 4.13 13.05
C THR A 188 7.14 2.67 12.74
N ILE A 189 8.40 2.34 12.44
CA ILE A 189 8.83 0.93 12.29
C ILE A 189 9.07 0.28 13.65
N ALA A 190 9.76 0.98 14.55
CA ALA A 190 10.19 0.41 15.82
C ALA A 190 9.02 0.16 16.78
N LEU A 191 8.07 1.10 16.90
CA LEU A 191 6.99 0.99 17.89
C LEU A 191 6.14 -0.26 17.73
N PRO A 192 5.60 -0.60 16.54
CA PRO A 192 4.77 -1.80 16.40
C PRO A 192 5.56 -3.09 16.64
N ILE A 193 6.84 -3.12 16.28
CA ILE A 193 7.72 -4.28 16.51
C ILE A 193 7.97 -4.47 18.01
N VAL A 194 8.35 -3.39 18.71
CA VAL A 194 8.57 -3.42 20.17
C VAL A 194 7.27 -3.79 20.88
N TYR A 195 6.14 -3.20 20.48
CA TYR A 195 4.85 -3.54 21.05
C TYR A 195 4.49 -5.01 20.82
N SER A 196 4.71 -5.55 19.62
CA SER A 196 4.51 -6.99 19.35
C SER A 196 5.35 -7.90 20.24
N PHE A 197 6.59 -7.54 20.55
CA PHE A 197 7.42 -8.35 21.44
C PHE A 197 6.91 -8.40 22.89
N ASN A 198 6.14 -7.40 23.31
CA ASN A 198 5.49 -7.39 24.62
C ASN A 198 4.17 -8.17 24.66
N LEU A 199 3.65 -8.59 23.50
CA LEU A 199 2.42 -9.38 23.41
C LEU A 199 2.72 -10.87 23.45
N THR A 200 1.96 -11.60 24.26
CA THR A 200 1.98 -13.06 24.35
C THR A 200 1.10 -13.72 23.30
N ASP A 201 0.06 -13.01 22.84
CA ASP A 201 -0.91 -13.54 21.88
C ASP A 201 -0.33 -13.63 20.48
N ASN A 202 -0.82 -14.59 19.70
CA ASN A 202 -0.49 -14.71 18.29
C ASN A 202 -1.18 -13.61 17.48
N GLY A 203 -0.48 -13.08 16.50
CA GLY A 203 -1.08 -12.17 15.51
C GLY A 203 -2.06 -12.91 14.61
N VAL A 204 -2.96 -12.15 14.00
CA VAL A 204 -3.97 -12.65 13.06
C VAL A 204 -3.29 -13.22 11.83
N THR A 205 -3.68 -14.43 11.43
CA THR A 205 -3.17 -15.07 10.21
C THR A 205 -4.08 -14.81 9.02
N LYS A 206 -3.51 -14.88 7.81
CA LYS A 206 -4.26 -14.71 6.56
C LYS A 206 -5.40 -15.73 6.44
N ASP A 207 -5.15 -16.97 6.83
CA ASP A 207 -6.14 -18.04 6.73
C ASP A 207 -7.32 -17.77 7.67
N GLU A 208 -7.07 -17.34 8.91
CA GLU A 208 -8.12 -16.88 9.84
C GLU A 208 -8.98 -15.75 9.25
N VAL A 209 -8.36 -14.80 8.55
CA VAL A 209 -9.06 -13.71 7.88
C VAL A 209 -9.92 -14.24 6.73
N ILE A 210 -9.38 -15.11 5.87
CA ILE A 210 -10.15 -15.66 4.75
C ILE A 210 -11.34 -16.47 5.25
N HIS A 211 -11.15 -17.33 6.26
CA HIS A 211 -12.23 -18.11 6.87
C HIS A 211 -13.32 -17.21 7.46
N LEU A 212 -12.93 -16.12 8.14
CA LEU A 212 -13.90 -15.17 8.70
C LEU A 212 -14.78 -14.52 7.63
N TYR A 213 -14.20 -14.17 6.49
CA TYR A 213 -14.91 -13.48 5.41
C TYR A 213 -15.56 -14.41 4.38
N SER A 214 -15.20 -15.71 4.33
CA SER A 214 -15.87 -16.69 3.47
C SER A 214 -17.17 -17.23 4.05
N GLY A 215 -17.41 -17.04 5.35
CA GLY A 215 -18.58 -17.58 6.05
C GLY A 215 -18.43 -19.04 6.48
N ASP A 216 -17.25 -19.65 6.29
CA ASP A 216 -16.91 -20.97 6.80
C ASP A 216 -16.51 -20.86 8.28
N TYR A 217 -17.50 -20.78 9.18
CA TYR A 217 -17.26 -20.50 10.60
C TYR A 217 -17.58 -21.67 11.53
N GLU A 218 -16.54 -22.20 12.18
CA GLU A 218 -16.60 -22.81 13.52
C GLU A 218 -15.54 -22.13 14.41
N ASP A 219 -16.03 -21.29 15.34
CA ASP A 219 -15.41 -20.96 16.63
C ASP A 219 -13.97 -20.36 16.68
N LEU A 220 -13.77 -19.13 16.15
CA LEU A 220 -12.60 -18.31 16.53
C LEU A 220 -12.93 -17.44 17.75
N ASN A 221 -12.70 -17.96 18.95
CA ASN A 221 -12.91 -17.23 20.21
C ASN A 221 -11.76 -16.23 20.54
N ASN A 222 -11.31 -15.46 19.54
CA ASN A 222 -10.19 -14.53 19.63
C ASN A 222 -10.67 -13.06 19.52
N ALA A 223 -9.91 -12.12 20.10
CA ALA A 223 -10.21 -10.68 20.07
C ALA A 223 -10.47 -10.14 18.64
N TYR A 224 -9.85 -10.75 17.64
CA TYR A 224 -10.05 -10.46 16.22
C TYR A 224 -11.47 -10.76 15.72
N SER A 225 -12.13 -11.83 16.17
CA SER A 225 -13.51 -12.15 15.74
C SER A 225 -14.51 -11.06 16.16
N ARG A 226 -14.26 -10.41 17.30
CA ARG A 226 -15.12 -9.31 17.80
C ARG A 226 -14.92 -7.99 17.04
N ASN A 227 -13.69 -7.68 16.64
CA ASN A 227 -13.34 -6.37 16.08
C ASN A 227 -13.22 -6.37 14.54
N GLY A 228 -12.88 -7.50 13.94
CA GLY A 228 -12.62 -7.69 12.52
C GLY A 228 -11.51 -6.79 11.97
N GLU A 229 -11.55 -6.52 10.66
CA GLU A 229 -10.62 -5.61 9.97
C GLU A 229 -10.95 -4.12 10.22
N LEU A 230 -10.72 -3.64 11.45
CA LEU A 230 -11.09 -2.29 11.86
C LEU A 230 -10.42 -1.20 11.00
N ILE A 231 -9.11 -1.34 10.74
CA ILE A 231 -8.35 -0.35 9.98
C ILE A 231 -8.84 -0.28 8.53
N SER A 232 -8.97 -1.43 7.86
CA SER A 232 -9.34 -1.47 6.45
C SER A 232 -10.80 -1.15 6.20
N ARG A 233 -11.69 -1.51 7.13
CA ARG A 233 -13.10 -1.10 7.07
C ARG A 233 -13.23 0.42 7.15
N THR A 234 -12.50 1.05 8.07
CA THR A 234 -12.47 2.52 8.19
C THR A 234 -11.85 3.16 6.93
N GLY A 235 -10.72 2.61 6.46
CA GLY A 235 -10.08 3.04 5.21
C GLY A 235 -10.99 2.95 3.99
N GLY A 236 -11.79 1.88 3.88
CA GLY A 236 -12.80 1.69 2.84
C GLY A 236 -13.86 2.79 2.83
N TRP A 237 -14.47 3.09 3.98
CA TRP A 237 -15.46 4.16 4.07
C TRP A 237 -14.87 5.53 3.73
N VAL A 238 -13.68 5.85 4.26
CA VAL A 238 -13.01 7.13 3.97
C VAL A 238 -12.63 7.23 2.50
N SER A 239 -12.17 6.14 1.87
CA SER A 239 -11.87 6.07 0.44
C SER A 239 -13.10 6.41 -0.42
N ILE A 240 -14.26 5.83 -0.11
CA ILE A 240 -15.53 6.11 -0.79
C ILE A 240 -15.91 7.59 -0.65
N LEU A 241 -15.85 8.15 0.56
CA LEU A 241 -16.16 9.56 0.79
C LEU A 241 -15.26 10.49 -0.02
N ILE A 242 -13.96 10.19 -0.07
CA ILE A 242 -12.99 10.95 -0.84
C ILE A 242 -13.31 10.88 -2.35
N LEU A 243 -13.68 9.70 -2.86
CA LEU A 243 -14.06 9.53 -4.26
C LEU A 243 -15.34 10.30 -4.59
N ILE A 244 -16.38 10.20 -3.76
CA ILE A 244 -17.63 10.96 -3.93
C ILE A 244 -17.36 12.45 -3.92
N PHE A 245 -16.61 12.96 -2.92
CA PHE A 245 -16.23 14.37 -2.85
C PHE A 245 -15.50 14.84 -4.11
N THR A 246 -14.58 14.02 -4.61
CA THR A 246 -13.85 14.32 -5.85
C THR A 246 -14.79 14.38 -7.05
N LEU A 247 -15.73 13.43 -7.19
CA LEU A 247 -16.70 13.43 -8.28
C LEU A 247 -17.62 14.67 -8.22
N VAL A 248 -18.14 15.00 -7.04
CA VAL A 248 -18.97 16.20 -6.83
C VAL A 248 -18.21 17.47 -7.19
N ARG A 249 -16.93 17.58 -6.78
CA ARG A 249 -16.08 18.71 -7.14
C ARG A 249 -15.78 18.78 -8.64
N ALA A 250 -15.61 17.64 -9.29
CA ALA A 250 -15.43 17.58 -10.74
C ALA A 250 -16.67 18.06 -11.51
N GLN A 251 -17.87 17.70 -11.04
CA GLN A 251 -19.13 18.13 -11.65
C GLN A 251 -19.38 19.62 -11.43
N THR A 252 -19.20 20.13 -10.22
CA THR A 252 -19.39 21.57 -9.92
C THR A 252 -18.43 22.47 -10.70
N LYS A 253 -17.17 22.06 -10.92
CA LYS A 253 -16.23 22.78 -11.79
C LYS A 253 -16.65 22.80 -13.26
N LYS A 254 -17.34 21.77 -13.75
CA LYS A 254 -17.87 21.75 -15.13
C LYS A 254 -19.05 22.70 -15.30
N VAL A 255 -19.88 22.85 -14.27
CA VAL A 255 -21.05 23.77 -14.30
C VAL A 255 -20.64 25.24 -14.16
N ALA A 256 -19.52 25.53 -13.50
CA ALA A 256 -19.00 26.89 -13.32
C ALA A 256 -18.18 27.45 -14.51
N ARG A 257 -18.02 26.68 -15.59
CA ARG A 257 -17.35 27.08 -16.84
C ARG A 257 -18.37 27.19 -17.96
#